data_AF-A0A6P0SYZ5-F1
#
_entry.id   AF-A0A6P0SYZ5-F1
#
_cell.length_a   1.000
_cell.length_b   1.000
_cell.length_c   1.000
_cell.angle_alpha   90.00
_cell.angle_beta   90.00
_cell.angle_gamma   90.00
#
_symmetry.space_group_name_H-M   'P 1'
#
loop_
_entity.id
_entity.type
_entity.pdbx_description
1 polymer ?
#
loop_
_entity_poly.entity_id
_entity_poly.type
_entity_poly.pdbx_seq_one_letter_code
_entity_poly.pdbx_strand_id
1 'polypeptide(L)'
;MANLPPTEVREITVEDAEETDPALGQGFEVPLGSLWWDDNNQQWHRWSERWLAVCSYALRSRQIKGLSKRLVKAELALEKLAARPGKDANILDKKVGEILQRYRVTQYLVVKINSKINYRHLQKIKKLYLLYVIMEVTYQFF
;
A
#
# COMPACT_ATOMS: atom_id res chain seq x y z
N MET A 1 24.35 12.63 -16.46
CA MET A 1 24.66 13.40 -15.23
C MET A 1 23.74 12.88 -14.14
N ALA A 2 24.29 12.48 -13.00
CA ALA A 2 23.52 11.87 -11.92
C ALA A 2 22.64 12.93 -11.24
N ASN A 3 21.33 12.70 -11.22
CA ASN A 3 20.37 13.52 -10.48
C ASN A 3 20.49 13.22 -8.98
N LEU A 4 21.45 13.87 -8.32
CA LEU A 4 21.45 13.91 -6.86
C LEU A 4 20.22 14.72 -6.40
N PRO A 5 19.42 14.24 -5.44
CA PRO A 5 18.31 15.02 -4.90
C PRO A 5 18.88 16.31 -4.28
N PRO A 6 18.32 17.51 -4.53
CA PRO A 6 19.04 18.76 -4.31
C PRO A 6 19.21 19.16 -2.83
N THR A 7 18.70 18.41 -1.87
CA THR A 7 18.67 18.83 -0.46
C THR A 7 18.61 17.62 0.46
N GLU A 8 19.41 17.66 1.53
CA GLU A 8 19.43 16.64 2.57
C GLU A 8 18.11 16.63 3.34
N VAL A 9 17.61 15.43 3.65
CA VAL A 9 16.44 15.27 4.52
C VAL A 9 16.83 15.65 5.95
N ARG A 10 16.05 16.53 6.56
CA ARG A 10 16.24 17.01 7.93
C ARG A 10 15.05 16.64 8.78
N GLU A 11 15.29 16.42 10.06
CA GLU A 11 14.22 16.28 11.04
C GLU A 11 13.54 17.63 11.27
N ILE A 12 12.23 17.58 11.50
CA ILE A 12 11.39 18.73 11.78
C ILE A 12 10.99 18.65 13.24
N THR A 13 11.47 19.60 14.03
CA THR A 13 11.15 19.78 15.44
C THR A 13 10.30 21.04 15.64
N VAL A 14 9.74 21.22 16.83
CA VAL A 14 9.09 22.49 17.22
C VAL A 14 10.18 23.51 17.55
N GLU A 15 9.93 24.80 17.35
CA GLU A 15 10.90 25.89 17.61
C GLU A 15 11.43 25.88 19.06
N ASP A 16 10.59 25.49 20.03
CA ASP A 16 10.93 25.42 21.46
C ASP A 16 11.14 23.98 21.97
N ALA A 17 11.46 23.03 21.09
CA ALA A 17 11.66 21.64 21.48
C ALA A 17 12.90 21.44 22.37
N GLU A 18 12.75 20.70 23.47
CA GLU A 18 13.89 20.23 24.26
C GLU A 18 14.63 19.09 23.53
N GLU A 19 15.89 18.81 23.88
CA GLU A 19 16.69 17.74 23.24
C GLU A 19 16.05 16.33 23.40
N THR A 20 15.16 16.18 24.37
CA THR A 20 14.39 14.96 24.65
C THR A 20 13.09 14.86 23.85
N ASP A 21 12.64 15.94 23.21
CA ASP A 21 11.37 15.96 22.48
C ASP A 21 11.49 15.21 21.15
N PRO A 22 10.49 14.36 20.82
CA PRO A 22 10.51 13.61 19.58
C PRO A 22 10.28 14.54 18.38
N ALA A 23 11.04 14.32 17.31
CA ALA A 23 10.79 14.98 16.04
C ALA A 23 9.36 14.72 15.52
N LEU A 24 8.75 15.73 14.92
CA LEU A 24 7.40 15.67 14.35
C LEU A 24 7.37 14.90 13.01
N GLY A 25 8.51 14.87 12.33
CA GLY A 25 8.68 14.27 11.03
C GLY A 25 10.04 14.60 10.44
N GLN A 26 10.13 14.38 9.13
CA GLN A 26 11.33 14.68 8.35
C GLN A 26 10.93 15.26 6.99
N GLY A 27 11.79 16.07 6.41
CA GLY A 27 11.52 16.68 5.12
C GLY A 27 12.73 17.34 4.49
N PHE A 28 12.54 17.89 3.31
CA PHE A 28 13.55 18.67 2.61
C PHE A 28 12.90 19.76 1.77
N GLU A 29 13.67 20.80 1.48
CA GLU A 29 13.25 21.90 0.61
C GLU A 29 13.68 21.62 -0.83
N VAL A 30 12.87 22.04 -1.80
CA VAL A 30 13.22 22.02 -3.22
C VAL A 30 13.14 23.44 -3.75
N PRO A 31 14.26 24.05 -4.15
CA PRO A 31 14.24 25.37 -4.77
C PRO A 31 13.62 25.29 -6.17
N LEU A 32 12.71 26.20 -6.49
CA LEU A 32 12.01 26.20 -7.79
C LEU A 32 12.55 27.21 -8.80
N GLY A 33 13.50 28.06 -8.37
CA GLY A 33 13.96 29.19 -9.15
C GLY A 33 12.93 30.31 -9.19
N SER A 34 13.36 31.49 -9.64
CA SER A 34 12.52 32.68 -9.47
C SER A 34 13.06 33.94 -10.12
N LEU A 35 13.06 33.97 -11.44
CA LEU A 35 13.38 35.18 -12.16
C LEU A 35 12.20 35.51 -13.06
N TRP A 36 11.78 36.77 -13.00
CA TRP A 36 10.76 37.31 -13.88
C TRP A 36 11.24 38.63 -14.44
N TRP A 37 11.05 38.82 -15.73
CA TRP A 37 11.31 40.07 -16.41
C TRP A 37 10.04 40.91 -16.44
N ASP A 38 10.13 42.13 -15.93
CA ASP A 38 9.06 43.12 -15.97
C ASP A 38 9.27 44.05 -17.16
N ASP A 39 8.47 43.86 -18.20
CA ASP A 39 8.58 44.63 -19.45
C ASP A 39 8.17 46.10 -19.27
N ASN A 40 7.33 46.41 -18.28
CA ASN A 40 6.89 47.79 -18.03
C ASN A 40 8.00 48.63 -17.38
N ASN A 41 8.76 48.02 -16.48
CA ASN A 41 9.82 48.67 -15.73
C ASN A 41 11.24 48.32 -16.23
N GLN A 42 11.33 47.47 -17.26
CA GLN A 42 12.58 46.99 -17.87
C GLN A 42 13.58 46.46 -16.83
N GLN A 43 13.09 45.64 -15.89
CA GLN A 43 13.88 45.13 -14.77
C GLN A 43 13.62 43.64 -14.48
N TRP A 44 14.64 42.97 -13.96
CA TRP A 44 14.53 41.60 -13.45
C TRP A 44 14.10 41.61 -11.98
N HIS A 45 13.01 40.92 -11.67
CA HIS A 45 12.59 40.61 -10.31
C HIS A 45 13.04 39.21 -9.92
N ARG A 46 13.49 39.06 -8.67
CA ARG A 46 13.90 37.78 -8.09
C ARG A 46 13.22 37.56 -6.74
N TRP A 47 12.64 36.38 -6.50
CA TRP A 47 11.97 36.06 -5.21
C TRP A 47 12.18 34.61 -4.80
N SER A 48 12.59 34.22 -3.59
CA SER A 48 12.86 32.78 -3.35
C SER A 48 11.57 31.93 -3.28
N GLU A 49 11.31 31.04 -4.24
CA GLU A 49 10.29 29.98 -4.13
C GLU A 49 10.90 28.63 -3.76
N ARG A 50 10.24 27.93 -2.83
CA ARG A 50 10.64 26.61 -2.37
C ARG A 50 9.41 25.74 -2.14
N TRP A 51 9.48 24.48 -2.56
CA TRP A 51 8.57 23.45 -2.07
C TRP A 51 9.14 22.78 -0.84
N LEU A 52 8.28 22.49 0.13
CA LEU A 52 8.64 21.71 1.30
C LEU A 52 8.00 20.32 1.17
N ALA A 53 8.83 19.30 1.00
CA ALA A 53 8.40 17.91 1.02
C ALA A 53 8.52 17.37 2.45
N VAL A 54 7.39 17.02 3.08
CA VAL A 54 7.34 16.59 4.49
C VAL A 54 6.72 15.21 4.65
N CYS A 55 7.28 14.41 5.56
CA CYS A 55 6.73 13.18 6.07
C CYS A 55 6.53 13.30 7.59
N SER A 56 5.27 13.43 8.04
CA SER A 56 4.94 13.42 9.46
C SER A 56 4.98 11.99 10.03
N TYR A 57 5.68 11.81 11.15
CA TYR A 57 5.76 10.51 11.82
C TYR A 57 4.43 10.06 12.40
N ALA A 58 3.64 10.99 12.94
CA ALA A 58 2.29 10.70 13.44
C ALA A 58 1.37 10.23 12.30
N LEU A 59 1.38 10.93 11.16
CA LEU A 59 0.58 10.56 9.99
C LEU A 59 1.03 9.21 9.42
N ARG A 60 2.34 9.01 9.22
CA ARG A 60 2.94 7.75 8.77
C ARG A 60 2.51 6.59 9.67
N SER A 61 2.64 6.76 10.98
CA SER A 61 2.24 5.74 11.97
C SER A 61 0.75 5.42 11.89
N ARG A 62 -0.11 6.43 11.73
CA ARG A 62 -1.56 6.25 11.58
C ARG A 62 -1.91 5.51 10.30
N GLN A 63 -1.24 5.83 9.19
CA GLN A 63 -1.41 5.14 7.90
C GLN A 63 -0.98 3.68 7.99
N ILE A 64 0.18 3.38 8.58
CA ILE A 64 0.66 2.01 8.80
C ILE A 64 -0.33 1.22 9.65
N LYS A 65 -0.75 1.76 10.80
CA LYS A 65 -1.74 1.12 11.68
C LYS A 65 -3.07 0.88 10.97
N GLY A 66 -3.52 1.85 10.17
CA GLY A 66 -4.75 1.73 9.38
C GLY A 66 -4.65 0.66 8.30
N LEU A 67 -3.53 0.59 7.57
CA LEU A 67 -3.28 -0.43 6.56
C LEU A 67 -3.20 -1.83 7.19
N SER A 68 -2.41 -2.01 8.25
CA SER A 68 -2.28 -3.27 8.98
C SER A 68 -3.65 -3.80 9.44
N LYS A 69 -4.50 -2.95 10.02
CA LYS A 69 -5.87 -3.34 10.41
C LYS A 69 -6.73 -3.79 9.23
N ARG A 70 -6.58 -3.18 8.05
CA ARG A 70 -7.33 -3.56 6.84
C ARG A 70 -6.84 -4.88 6.27
N LEU A 71 -5.52 -5.10 6.27
CA LEU A 71 -4.91 -6.37 5.87
C LEU A 71 -5.41 -7.53 6.74
N VAL A 72 -5.30 -7.41 8.07
CA VAL A 72 -5.77 -8.46 9.00
C VAL A 72 -7.26 -8.79 8.79
N LYS A 73 -8.10 -7.77 8.60
CA LYS A 73 -9.54 -8.00 8.34
C LYS A 73 -9.79 -8.68 7.00
N ALA A 74 -9.02 -8.34 5.97
CA ALA A 74 -9.12 -8.97 4.67
C ALA A 74 -8.68 -10.44 4.73
N GLU A 75 -7.55 -10.72 5.38
CA GLU A 75 -7.06 -12.09 5.59
C GLU A 75 -8.08 -12.95 6.32
N LEU A 76 -8.63 -12.47 7.44
CA LEU A 76 -9.67 -13.19 8.18
C LEU A 76 -10.92 -13.45 7.32
N ALA A 77 -11.29 -12.53 6.43
CA ALA A 77 -12.40 -12.73 5.51
C ALA A 77 -12.07 -13.77 4.42
N LEU A 78 -10.84 -13.75 3.91
CA LEU A 78 -10.33 -14.72 2.94
C LEU A 78 -10.21 -16.12 3.57
N GLU A 79 -9.74 -16.25 4.80
CA GLU A 79 -9.70 -17.52 5.54
C GLU A 79 -11.10 -18.11 5.73
N LYS A 80 -12.08 -17.27 6.11
CA LYS A 80 -13.48 -17.70 6.22
C LYS A 80 -14.04 -18.17 4.88
N LEU A 81 -13.66 -17.50 3.79
CA LEU A 81 -14.04 -17.91 2.44
C LEU A 81 -13.35 -19.24 2.05
N ALA A 82 -12.06 -19.39 2.36
CA ALA A 82 -11.29 -20.61 2.09
C ALA A 82 -11.81 -21.82 2.88
N ALA A 83 -12.36 -21.62 4.08
CA ALA A 83 -13.01 -22.69 4.85
C ALA A 83 -14.31 -23.21 4.20
N ARG A 84 -14.98 -22.38 3.38
CA ARG A 84 -16.23 -22.72 2.68
C ARG A 84 -16.24 -22.13 1.26
N PRO A 85 -15.39 -22.63 0.35
CA PRO A 85 -15.11 -21.98 -0.94
C PRO A 85 -16.27 -22.09 -1.94
N GLY A 86 -17.23 -22.99 -1.70
CA GLY A 86 -18.24 -23.33 -2.69
C GLY A 86 -17.66 -24.21 -3.80
N LYS A 87 -18.49 -24.56 -4.80
CA LYS A 87 -18.11 -25.45 -5.90
C LYS A 87 -17.77 -24.71 -7.21
N ASP A 88 -18.19 -23.45 -7.32
CA ASP A 88 -18.04 -22.65 -8.53
C ASP A 88 -16.85 -21.70 -8.39
N ALA A 89 -15.85 -21.90 -9.25
CA ALA A 89 -14.62 -21.12 -9.27
C ALA A 89 -14.87 -19.65 -9.64
N ASN A 90 -15.82 -19.35 -10.55
CA ASN A 90 -16.10 -17.98 -10.97
C ASN A 90 -16.78 -17.18 -9.86
N ILE A 91 -17.68 -17.83 -9.11
CA ILE A 91 -18.31 -17.22 -7.93
C ILE A 91 -17.28 -17.00 -6.82
N LEU A 92 -16.35 -17.94 -6.65
CA LEU A 92 -15.28 -17.80 -5.67
C LEU A 92 -14.34 -16.63 -6.01
N ASP A 93 -13.91 -16.52 -7.26
CA ASP A 93 -13.03 -15.43 -7.72
C ASP A 93 -13.69 -14.06 -7.54
N LYS A 94 -14.98 -13.95 -7.88
CA LYS A 94 -15.77 -12.73 -7.62
C LYS A 94 -15.79 -12.36 -6.14
N LYS A 95 -16.01 -13.34 -5.25
CA LYS A 95 -16.02 -13.11 -3.79
C LYS A 95 -14.66 -12.67 -3.27
N VAL A 96 -13.57 -13.25 -3.78
CA VAL A 96 -12.20 -12.82 -3.46
C VAL A 96 -12.01 -11.36 -3.88
N GLY A 97 -12.36 -11.02 -5.13
CA GLY A 97 -12.29 -9.64 -5.63
C GLY A 97 -13.08 -8.64 -4.78
N GLU A 98 -14.32 -9.00 -4.40
CA GLU A 98 -15.17 -8.18 -3.53
C GLU A 98 -14.55 -7.95 -2.14
N ILE A 99 -13.91 -8.98 -1.55
CA ILE A 99 -13.21 -8.86 -0.26
C ILE A 99 -12.04 -7.89 -0.38
N LEU A 100 -11.18 -8.07 -1.39
CA LEU A 100 -10.01 -7.22 -1.60
C LEU A 100 -10.40 -5.76 -1.85
N GLN A 101 -11.45 -5.51 -2.63
CA GLN A 101 -11.99 -4.18 -2.87
C GLN A 101 -12.60 -3.55 -1.61
N ARG A 102 -13.41 -4.32 -0.87
CA ARG A 102 -14.07 -3.85 0.37
C ARG A 102 -13.08 -3.33 1.40
N TYR A 103 -11.95 -4.02 1.57
CA TYR A 103 -10.89 -3.61 2.50
C TYR A 103 -9.84 -2.69 1.87
N ARG A 104 -9.96 -2.39 0.56
CA ARG A 104 -9.04 -1.54 -0.22
C ARG A 104 -7.59 -2.04 -0.15
N VAL A 105 -7.40 -3.35 -0.34
CA VAL A 105 -6.10 -4.03 -0.24
C VAL A 105 -5.66 -4.72 -1.54
N THR A 106 -6.34 -4.43 -2.65
CA THR A 106 -6.05 -4.99 -3.98
C THR A 106 -4.62 -4.76 -4.47
N GLN A 107 -3.96 -3.68 -4.02
CA GLN A 107 -2.57 -3.37 -4.39
C GLN A 107 -1.53 -4.06 -3.51
N TYR A 108 -1.94 -4.70 -2.41
CA TYR A 108 -1.04 -5.25 -1.40
C TYR A 108 -1.14 -6.78 -1.29
N LEU A 109 -2.30 -7.35 -1.60
CA LEU A 109 -2.56 -8.78 -1.52
C LEU A 109 -2.81 -9.35 -2.92
N VAL A 110 -2.06 -10.40 -3.23
CA VAL A 110 -2.32 -11.28 -4.38
C VAL A 110 -2.89 -12.58 -3.83
N VAL A 111 -4.04 -12.98 -4.37
CA VAL A 111 -4.72 -14.23 -3.99
C VAL A 111 -4.69 -15.19 -5.16
N LYS A 112 -4.23 -16.42 -4.94
CA LYS A 112 -4.24 -17.50 -5.95
C LYS A 112 -5.23 -18.57 -5.52
N ILE A 113 -6.10 -18.95 -6.46
CA ILE A 113 -7.07 -20.03 -6.28
C ILE A 113 -6.52 -21.28 -6.98
N ASN A 114 -6.03 -22.25 -6.21
CA ASN A 114 -5.50 -23.50 -6.73
C ASN A 114 -6.53 -24.61 -6.57
N SER A 115 -6.93 -25.25 -7.68
CA SER A 115 -7.76 -26.46 -7.65
C SER A 115 -6.90 -27.71 -7.62
N LYS A 116 -6.94 -28.49 -6.52
CA LYS A 116 -6.33 -29.83 -6.48
C LYS A 116 -7.40 -30.88 -6.77
N ILE A 117 -7.22 -31.62 -7.86
CA ILE A 117 -8.03 -32.79 -8.21
C ILE A 117 -7.40 -34.00 -7.50
N ASN A 118 -8.08 -34.60 -6.54
CA ASN A 118 -7.63 -35.82 -5.88
C ASN A 118 -8.36 -37.05 -6.45
N TYR A 119 -7.61 -38.01 -6.98
CA TYR A 119 -8.15 -39.28 -7.46
C TYR A 119 -8.09 -40.32 -6.33
N ARG A 120 -9.22 -40.59 -5.68
CA ARG A 120 -9.35 -41.78 -4.82
C ARG A 120 -9.83 -42.96 -5.66
N HIS A 121 -8.95 -43.93 -5.86
CA HIS A 121 -9.28 -45.20 -6.48
C HIS A 121 -10.00 -46.09 -5.45
N LEU A 122 -11.32 -45.93 -5.31
CA LEU A 122 -12.12 -46.85 -4.51
C LEU A 122 -12.54 -48.04 -5.39
N GLN A 123 -12.02 -49.23 -5.04
CA GLN A 123 -12.43 -50.48 -5.66
C GLN A 123 -13.94 -50.68 -5.43
N LYS A 124 -14.66 -50.89 -6.55
CA LYS A 124 -16.11 -51.07 -6.67
C LYS A 124 -16.96 -49.78 -6.58
N ILE A 125 -17.15 -49.19 -7.76
CA ILE A 125 -18.33 -48.44 -8.22
C ILE A 125 -18.54 -47.04 -7.58
N LYS A 126 -18.55 -46.04 -8.48
CA LYS A 126 -18.63 -44.57 -8.29
C LYS A 126 -17.30 -43.87 -7.98
N LYS A 127 -16.68 -43.30 -9.03
CA LYS A 127 -15.67 -42.23 -8.90
C LYS A 127 -16.28 -41.09 -8.10
N LEU A 128 -15.77 -40.84 -6.89
CA LEU A 128 -16.13 -39.68 -6.09
C LEU A 128 -15.06 -38.61 -6.32
N TYR A 129 -15.42 -37.50 -6.95
CA TYR A 129 -14.53 -36.36 -7.17
C TYR A 129 -14.57 -35.46 -5.93
N LEU A 130 -13.47 -35.39 -5.17
CA LEU A 130 -13.28 -34.34 -4.18
C LEU A 130 -12.41 -33.23 -4.80
N LEU A 131 -13.02 -32.09 -5.05
CA LEU A 131 -12.32 -30.86 -5.42
C LEU A 131 -11.97 -30.12 -4.13
N TYR A 132 -10.68 -29.95 -3.85
CA TYR A 132 -10.22 -29.04 -2.81
C TYR A 132 -9.71 -27.77 -3.47
N VAL A 133 -10.22 -26.63 -3.01
CA VAL A 133 -9.71 -25.32 -3.39
C VAL A 133 -8.80 -24.83 -2.28
N ILE A 134 -7.54 -24.55 -2.63
CA ILE A 134 -6.55 -23.95 -1.73
C ILE A 134 -6.39 -22.50 -2.16
N MET A 135 -6.61 -21.56 -1.24
CA MET A 135 -6.30 -20.14 -1.44
C MET A 135 -4.93 -19.82 -0.83
N GLU A 136 -4.03 -19.30 -1.65
CA GLU A 136 -2.74 -18.78 -1.20
C GLU A 136 -2.76 -17.24 -1.25
N VAL A 137 -2.34 -16.60 -0.17
CA VAL A 137 -2.26 -15.13 -0.05
C VAL A 137 -0.79 -14.74 0.01
N THR A 138 -0.35 -13.86 -0.89
CA THR A 138 1.02 -13.32 -0.92
C THR A 138 1.03 -11.80 -0.89
N TYR A 139 1.99 -11.23 -0.18
CA TYR A 139 2.18 -9.78 -0.05
C TYR A 139 3.03 -9.24 -1.20
N GLN A 140 2.61 -8.11 -1.77
CA GLN A 140 3.45 -7.28 -2.63
C GLN A 140 3.96 -6.06 -1.85
N PHE A 141 5.27 -5.94 -1.73
CA PHE A 141 5.94 -4.73 -1.26
C PHE A 141 6.58 -4.06 -2.48
N PHE A 142 6.25 -2.78 -2.71
CA PHE A 142 6.88 -1.92 -3.72
C PHE A 142 7.96 -1.06 -3.07
#